data_AF-A0A2V5XAR5-F1
#
_entry.id   AF-A0A2V5XAR5-F1
#
_cell.length_a   1.000
_cell.length_b   1.000
_cell.length_c   1.000
_cell.angle_alpha   90.00
_cell.angle_beta   90.00
_cell.angle_gamma   90.00
#
_symmetry.space_group_name_H-M   'P 1'
#
loop_
_entity.id
_entity.type
_entity.pdbx_description
1 polymer ?
#
loop_
_entity_poly.entity_id
_entity_poly.type
_entity_poly.pdbx_seq_one_letter_code
_entity_poly.pdbx_strand_id
1 'polypeptide(L)'
;MLDFLAVRPGLTFANQPISGMGAGILFSLSDLADALGMEMIWGEATASSARFYEKVLEMRPVKDLFIIRRDMMRDIAQRYFARQKRRLAKAGEKEQIP
;
A
#
# COMPACT_ATOMS: atom_id res chain seq x y z
N MET A 1 0.34 -13.07 -9.11
CA MET A 1 -1.09 -12.98 -8.75
C MET A 1 -1.17 -12.64 -7.27
N LEU A 2 -1.99 -11.67 -6.86
CA LEU A 2 -2.29 -11.42 -5.45
C LEU A 2 -3.59 -12.13 -5.09
N ASP A 3 -3.48 -13.29 -4.41
CA ASP A 3 -4.63 -14.16 -4.15
C ASP A 3 -5.51 -13.65 -3.01
N PHE A 4 -4.90 -13.24 -1.89
CA PHE A 4 -5.68 -12.79 -0.74
C PHE A 4 -4.92 -11.79 0.13
N LEU A 5 -5.61 -10.72 0.50
CA LEU A 5 -5.17 -9.75 1.50
C LEU A 5 -6.33 -9.48 2.45
N ALA A 6 -6.21 -9.93 3.70
CA ALA A 6 -7.17 -9.67 4.74
C ALA A 6 -6.58 -8.90 5.91
N VAL A 7 -7.45 -8.20 6.62
CA VAL A 7 -7.15 -7.54 7.88
C VAL A 7 -7.92 -8.27 8.97
N ARG A 8 -7.25 -8.57 10.10
CA ARG A 8 -7.90 -9.07 11.30
C ARG A 8 -8.57 -7.90 12.04
N PRO A 9 -9.92 -7.83 12.11
CA PRO A 9 -10.59 -6.77 12.85
C PRO A 9 -10.25 -6.82 14.34
N GLY A 10 -10.26 -5.67 14.99
CA GLY A 10 -10.02 -5.55 16.44
C GLY A 10 -8.55 -5.71 16.87
N LEU A 11 -7.61 -5.85 15.92
CA LEU A 11 -6.19 -5.86 16.26
C LEU A 11 -5.70 -4.45 16.61
N THR A 12 -5.21 -4.29 17.83
CA THR A 12 -4.64 -3.03 18.33
C THR A 12 -3.20 -3.23 18.78
N PHE A 13 -2.37 -2.20 18.65
CA PHE A 13 -1.03 -2.13 19.23
C PHE A 13 -0.98 -0.92 20.17
N ALA A 14 -0.55 -1.11 21.41
CA ALA A 14 -0.56 -0.06 22.44
C ALA A 14 -1.93 0.67 22.57
N ASN A 15 -3.03 -0.09 22.56
CA ASN A 15 -4.42 0.40 22.58
C ASN A 15 -4.81 1.32 21.41
N GLN A 16 -4.03 1.36 20.33
CA GLN A 16 -4.35 2.11 19.12
C GLN A 16 -4.67 1.16 17.95
N PRO A 17 -5.63 1.52 17.08
CA PRO A 17 -5.90 0.75 15.86
C PRO A 17 -4.67 0.69 14.97
N ILE A 18 -4.33 -0.51 14.50
CA ILE A 18 -3.26 -0.67 13.52
C ILE A 18 -3.77 -0.20 12.14
N SER A 19 -3.04 0.70 11.50
CA SER A 19 -3.39 1.24 10.19
C SER A 19 -2.19 1.22 9.24
N GLY A 20 -2.48 1.20 7.93
CA GLY A 20 -1.46 1.31 6.89
C GLY A 20 -0.77 -0.01 6.49
N MET A 21 -0.95 -1.11 7.22
CA MET A 21 -0.32 -2.40 6.87
C MET A 21 -0.68 -2.88 5.47
N GLY A 22 -1.97 -2.87 5.10
CA GLY A 22 -2.39 -3.32 3.76
C GLY A 22 -1.75 -2.49 2.64
N ALA A 23 -1.62 -1.17 2.85
CA ALA A 23 -0.94 -0.32 1.89
C ALA A 23 0.56 -0.65 1.82
N GLY A 24 1.22 -0.78 2.98
CA GLY A 24 2.63 -1.17 3.07
C GLY A 24 2.94 -2.49 2.34
N ILE A 25 2.10 -3.51 2.54
CA ILE A 25 2.21 -4.80 1.84
C ILE A 25 2.12 -4.59 0.33
N LEU A 26 1.12 -3.86 -0.16
CA LEU A 26 0.93 -3.63 -1.59
C LEU A 26 2.11 -2.88 -2.23
N PHE A 27 2.66 -1.88 -1.51
CA PHE A 27 3.84 -1.14 -1.95
C PHE A 27 5.08 -2.03 -2.00
N SER A 28 5.33 -2.82 -0.96
CA SER A 28 6.47 -3.75 -0.92
C SER A 28 6.38 -4.84 -1.99
N LEU A 29 5.18 -5.35 -2.27
CA LEU A 29 4.96 -6.29 -3.38
C LEU A 29 5.23 -5.64 -4.74
N SER A 30 4.82 -4.39 -4.93
CA SER A 30 5.07 -3.65 -6.18
C SER A 30 6.57 -3.42 -6.40
N ASP A 31 7.29 -3.03 -5.36
CA ASP A 31 8.74 -2.83 -5.38
C ASP A 31 9.48 -4.14 -5.70
N LEU A 32 9.10 -5.23 -5.03
CA LEU A 32 9.66 -6.56 -5.28
C LEU A 32 9.41 -7.02 -6.72
N ALA A 33 8.19 -6.83 -7.24
CA ALA A 33 7.85 -7.24 -8.60
C ALA A 33 8.63 -6.47 -9.67
N ASP A 34 8.82 -5.15 -9.53
CA ASP A 34 9.67 -4.39 -10.48
C ASP A 34 11.14 -4.83 -10.38
N ALA A 35 11.65 -5.09 -9.17
CA ALA A 35 13.00 -5.60 -8.96
C ALA A 35 13.22 -6.97 -9.63
N LEU A 36 12.19 -7.81 -9.67
CA LEU A 36 12.20 -9.10 -10.38
C LEU A 36 11.94 -8.97 -11.89
N GLY A 37 11.74 -7.75 -12.40
CA GLY A 37 11.49 -7.51 -13.82
C GLY A 37 10.11 -7.95 -14.30
N MET A 38 9.12 -8.03 -13.41
CA MET A 38 7.75 -8.38 -13.79
C MET A 38 7.09 -7.24 -14.56
N GLU A 39 6.34 -7.57 -15.61
CA GLU A 39 5.63 -6.58 -16.42
C GLU A 39 4.32 -6.10 -15.75
N MET A 40 3.70 -6.96 -14.94
CA MET A 40 2.45 -6.63 -14.25
C MET A 40 2.21 -7.46 -12.99
N ILE A 41 1.53 -6.84 -12.03
CA ILE A 41 0.79 -7.50 -10.96
C ILE A 41 -0.68 -7.35 -11.30
N TRP A 42 -1.45 -8.40 -11.04
CA TRP A 42 -2.90 -8.33 -11.07
C TRP A 42 -3.45 -9.00 -9.82
N GLY A 43 -4.64 -8.54 -9.42
CA GLY A 43 -5.37 -9.09 -8.29
C GLY A 43 -6.84 -8.76 -8.38
N GLU A 44 -7.62 -9.44 -7.56
CA GLU A 44 -9.06 -9.27 -7.50
C GLU A 44 -9.48 -8.50 -6.26
N ALA A 45 -10.53 -7.70 -6.40
CA ALA A 45 -11.10 -6.92 -5.32
C ALA A 45 -12.61 -7.16 -5.26
N THR A 46 -13.09 -7.61 -4.09
CA THR A 46 -14.52 -7.66 -3.83
C THR A 46 -15.09 -6.24 -3.74
N ALA A 47 -16.41 -6.10 -3.84
CA ALA A 47 -17.10 -4.82 -3.61
C ALA A 47 -16.68 -4.13 -2.29
N SER A 48 -16.39 -4.91 -1.23
CA SER A 48 -15.96 -4.39 0.06
C SER A 48 -14.51 -3.90 0.10
N SER A 49 -13.62 -4.46 -0.74
CA SER A 49 -12.19 -4.11 -0.78
C SER A 49 -11.82 -3.18 -1.95
N ALA A 50 -12.68 -3.00 -2.96
CA ALA A 50 -12.44 -2.13 -4.11
C ALA A 50 -11.99 -0.71 -3.71
N ARG A 51 -12.71 -0.07 -2.79
CA ARG A 51 -12.39 1.30 -2.31
C ARG A 51 -11.01 1.39 -1.65
N PHE A 52 -10.53 0.31 -1.03
CA PHE A 52 -9.18 0.27 -0.47
C PHE A 52 -8.14 0.32 -1.61
N TYR A 53 -8.27 -0.53 -2.63
CA TYR A 53 -7.34 -0.55 -3.77
C TYR A 53 -7.38 0.76 -4.55
N GLU A 54 -8.57 1.33 -4.80
CA GLU A 54 -8.69 2.62 -5.46
C GLU A 54 -7.94 3.74 -4.72
N LYS A 55 -8.00 3.72 -3.39
CA LYS A 55 -7.30 4.70 -2.56
C LYS A 55 -5.79 4.48 -2.54
N VAL A 56 -5.33 3.24 -2.45
CA VAL A 56 -3.89 2.93 -2.33
C VAL A 56 -3.17 3.05 -3.67
N LEU A 57 -3.81 2.58 -4.75
CA LEU A 57 -3.27 2.60 -6.10
C LEU A 57 -3.52 3.94 -6.81
N GLU A 58 -4.38 4.80 -6.24
CA GLU A 58 -4.82 6.06 -6.83
C GLU A 58 -5.40 5.86 -8.24
N MET A 59 -6.08 4.73 -8.46
CA MET A 59 -6.72 4.35 -9.72
C MET A 59 -8.23 4.21 -9.51
N ARG A 60 -9.04 4.57 -10.51
CA ARG A 60 -10.49 4.35 -10.48
C ARG A 60 -11.03 4.07 -11.89
N PRO A 61 -12.08 3.25 -12.01
CA PRO A 61 -12.66 2.41 -10.96
C PRO A 61 -11.90 1.08 -10.81
N VAL A 62 -11.90 0.49 -9.62
CA VAL A 62 -11.53 -0.94 -9.45
C VAL A 62 -12.82 -1.75 -9.47
N LYS A 63 -13.02 -2.53 -10.54
CA LYS A 63 -14.19 -3.39 -10.74
C LYS A 63 -13.75 -4.84 -10.90
N ASP A 64 -13.82 -5.59 -9.81
CA ASP A 64 -13.43 -7.00 -9.65
C ASP A 64 -11.95 -7.30 -9.92
N LEU A 65 -11.35 -6.80 -11.00
CA LEU A 65 -9.96 -6.92 -11.36
C LEU A 65 -9.24 -5.57 -11.29
N PHE A 66 -8.02 -5.55 -10.77
CA PHE A 66 -7.08 -4.45 -10.93
C PHE A 66 -5.75 -4.96 -11.49
N ILE A 67 -5.09 -4.09 -12.27
CA ILE A 67 -3.80 -4.34 -12.88
C ILE A 67 -2.86 -3.21 -12.49
N ILE A 68 -1.67 -3.57 -12.03
CA ILE A 68 -0.56 -2.67 -11.76
C ILE A 68 0.51 -3.00 -12.79
N ARG A 69 0.68 -2.13 -13.78
CA ARG A 69 1.74 -2.24 -14.78
C ARG A 69 3.08 -1.79 -14.20
N ARG A 70 4.18 -2.19 -14.83
CA ARG A 70 5.53 -1.91 -14.34
C ARG A 70 5.84 -0.43 -14.10
N ASP A 71 5.39 0.45 -14.99
CA ASP A 71 5.46 1.91 -14.83
C ASP A 71 4.71 2.35 -13.56
N MET A 72 3.50 1.85 -13.35
CA MET A 72 2.72 2.10 -12.14
C MET A 72 3.41 1.56 -10.89
N MET A 73 4.07 0.39 -10.94
CA MET A 73 4.81 -0.17 -9.79
C MET A 73 5.89 0.79 -9.31
N ARG A 74 6.66 1.37 -10.25
CA ARG A 74 7.70 2.36 -9.94
C ARG A 74 7.12 3.61 -9.29
N ASP A 75 6.04 4.14 -9.84
CA ASP A 75 5.36 5.32 -9.27
C ASP A 75 4.80 5.05 -7.87
N ILE A 76 4.23 3.86 -7.67
CA ILE A 76 3.69 3.37 -6.40
C ILE A 76 4.81 3.27 -5.35
N ALA A 77 5.95 2.66 -5.69
CA ALA A 77 7.11 2.53 -4.82
C ALA A 77 7.70 3.91 -4.45
N GLN A 78 7.94 4.76 -5.44
CA GLN A 78 8.48 6.11 -5.23
C GLN A 78 7.58 6.95 -4.32
N ARG A 79 6.27 6.97 -4.58
CA ARG A 79 5.30 7.69 -3.73
C ARG A 79 5.29 7.16 -2.30
N TYR A 80 5.38 5.84 -2.11
CA TYR A 80 5.42 5.25 -0.78
C TYR A 80 6.66 5.68 0.00
N PHE A 81 7.86 5.52 -0.58
CA PHE A 81 9.10 5.92 0.09
C PHE A 81 9.15 7.42 0.40
N ALA A 82 8.67 8.27 -0.53
CA ALA A 82 8.56 9.71 -0.30
C ALA A 82 7.58 10.05 0.85
N ARG A 83 6.48 9.31 0.99
CA ARG A 83 5.54 9.48 2.12
C ARG A 83 6.16 8.99 3.43
N GLN A 84 6.86 7.87 3.44
CA GLN A 84 7.53 7.34 4.64
C GLN A 84 8.63 8.28 5.14
N LYS A 85 9.51 8.76 4.25
CA LYS A 85 10.55 9.75 4.61
C LYS A 85 9.94 11.00 5.26
N ARG A 86 8.84 11.53 4.70
CA ARG A 86 8.12 12.68 5.28
C ARG A 86 7.51 12.38 6.64
N ARG A 87 6.99 11.16 6.87
CA ARG A 87 6.43 10.77 8.18
C ARG A 87 7.53 10.62 9.23
N LEU A 88 8.65 10.01 8.87
CA LEU A 88 9.80 9.83 9.77
C LEU A 88 10.43 11.18 10.15
N ALA A 89 10.60 12.10 9.20
CA ALA A 89 11.10 13.45 9.48
C ALA A 89 10.21 14.19 10.51
N LYS A 90 8.89 14.15 10.31
CA LYS A 90 7.91 14.76 11.25
C LYS A 90 7.88 14.09 12.62
N ALA A 91 8.18 12.79 12.70
CA ALA A 91 8.24 12.09 13.98
C ALA A 91 9.49 12.50 14.77
N GLY A 92 10.64 12.59 14.09
CA GLY A 92 11.89 13.07 14.69
C GLY A 92 11.84 14.52 15.16
N GLU A 93 11.11 15.39 14.44
CA GLU A 93 10.87 16.78 14.87
C GLU A 93 10.00 16.86 16.15
N LYS A 94 9.06 15.93 16.34
CA LYS A 94 8.20 15.89 17.55
C LYS A 94 8.91 15.38 18.79
N GLU A 95 9.94 14.54 18.65
CA GLU A 95 10.74 14.03 19.76
C GLU A 95 11.82 15.03 20.25
N GLN A 96 12.05 16.14 19.52
CA GLN A 96 13.05 17.16 19.84
C GLN A 96 12.51 18.39 20.57
N ILE A 97 11.24 18.40 20.97
CA ILE A 97 10.63 19.47 21.77
C ILE A 97 10.68 19.02 23.25
N PRO A 98 11.42 19.72 24.13
CA PRO A 98 11.55 19.36 25.55
C PRO A 98 10.24 19.54 26.34
#